data_AF-A0AAV9F9A2-F1
#
_entry.id   AF-A0AAV9F9A2-F1
#
_cell.length_a   1.000
_cell.length_b   1.000
_cell.length_c   1.000
_cell.angle_alpha   90.00
_cell.angle_beta   90.00
_cell.angle_gamma   90.00
#
_symmetry.space_group_name_H-M   'P 1'
#
loop_
_entity.id
_entity.type
_entity.pdbx_description
1 polymer ?
#
loop_
_entity_poly.entity_id
_entity_poly.type
_entity_poly.pdbx_seq_one_letter_code
_entity_poly.pdbx_strand_id
1 'polypeptide(L)'
;MQPDCNLVLSNDGHNVWSSNTSYVARACHARLESDGRLVIISENDQTLIWETKGGAVNRDYVLVVDDHDAVIYGPKTWETDDIAVPKPTYDTTPNNILGTDGVLHSETSLTYADYHLIMQNDCNVVLYDKGVPVWHTNTAGIFKGCHLKMQSDGDLVVYRSDGNNRLWSSKTAQAGKNRYTLVLQPNRNLVIYGPGIWGTDTQRKNTDIEMVTVV
;
A
#
# COMPACT_ATOMS: atom_id res chain seq x y z
N MET A 1 -13.21 -4.71 -12.34
CA MET A 1 -13.31 -5.17 -13.75
C MET A 1 -14.77 -5.45 -14.05
N GLN A 2 -15.35 -4.81 -15.07
CA GLN A 2 -16.75 -5.00 -15.44
C GLN A 2 -16.91 -6.16 -16.45
N PRO A 3 -18.11 -6.77 -16.57
CA PRO A 3 -18.36 -7.88 -17.51
C PRO A 3 -18.13 -7.53 -18.99
N ASP A 4 -18.17 -6.25 -19.35
CA ASP A 4 -17.92 -5.75 -20.69
C ASP A 4 -16.41 -5.54 -20.99
N CYS A 5 -15.52 -6.05 -20.13
CA CYS A 5 -14.08 -5.84 -20.20
C CYS A 5 -13.59 -4.42 -19.90
N ASN A 6 -14.44 -3.54 -19.37
CA ASN A 6 -14.00 -2.22 -18.94
C ASN A 6 -13.46 -2.27 -17.50
N LEU A 7 -12.23 -1.80 -17.30
CA LEU A 7 -11.69 -1.58 -15.97
C LEU A 7 -12.05 -0.16 -15.54
N VAL A 8 -12.76 -0.05 -14.42
CA VAL A 8 -13.34 1.21 -13.95
C VAL A 8 -12.94 1.42 -12.50
N LEU A 9 -12.51 2.65 -12.19
CA LEU A 9 -12.50 3.17 -10.82
C LEU A 9 -13.80 3.94 -10.61
N SER A 10 -14.52 3.63 -9.55
CA SER A 10 -15.79 4.26 -9.21
C SER A 10 -15.79 4.76 -7.78
N ASN A 11 -16.32 5.96 -7.57
CA ASN A 11 -16.56 6.54 -6.25
C ASN A 11 -18.07 6.76 -6.08
N ASP A 12 -18.64 6.28 -4.98
CA ASP A 12 -20.10 6.33 -4.69
C ASP A 12 -20.99 5.85 -5.84
N GLY A 13 -20.54 4.81 -6.57
CA GLY A 13 -21.25 4.26 -7.72
C GLY A 13 -21.13 5.08 -9.02
N HIS A 14 -20.37 6.17 -9.01
CA HIS A 14 -20.04 6.97 -10.19
C HIS A 14 -18.65 6.63 -10.73
N ASN A 15 -18.54 6.38 -12.03
CA ASN A 15 -17.25 6.13 -12.67
C ASN A 15 -16.41 7.42 -12.69
N VAL A 16 -15.22 7.37 -12.10
CA VAL A 16 -14.26 8.49 -12.07
C VAL A 16 -13.09 8.28 -13.04
N TRP A 17 -12.78 7.02 -13.36
CA TRP A 17 -11.80 6.65 -14.37
C TRP A 17 -12.20 5.35 -15.09
N SER A 18 -11.77 5.19 -16.34
CA SER A 18 -12.09 4.04 -17.19
C SER A 18 -10.94 3.74 -18.15
N SER A 19 -10.63 2.45 -18.35
CA SER A 19 -9.69 1.99 -19.38
C SER A 19 -10.21 2.19 -20.80
N ASN A 20 -11.52 2.43 -20.95
CA ASN A 20 -12.22 2.59 -22.24
C ASN A 20 -12.09 1.36 -23.15
N THR A 21 -12.19 0.18 -22.54
CA THR A 21 -12.07 -1.12 -23.20
C THR A 21 -13.38 -1.90 -23.26
N SER A 22 -14.52 -1.21 -23.12
CA SER A 22 -15.84 -1.83 -23.21
C SER A 22 -16.05 -2.57 -24.54
N TYR A 23 -16.55 -3.81 -24.45
CA TYR A 23 -16.95 -4.70 -25.56
C TYR A 23 -15.82 -5.10 -26.53
N VAL A 24 -14.56 -4.92 -26.15
CA VAL A 24 -13.41 -5.33 -26.98
C VAL A 24 -13.22 -6.86 -27.02
N ALA A 25 -13.75 -7.58 -26.02
CA ALA A 25 -13.78 -9.04 -25.97
C ALA A 25 -14.99 -9.53 -25.14
N ARG A 26 -15.17 -10.86 -25.06
CA ARG A 26 -16.32 -11.50 -24.37
C ARG A 26 -16.09 -11.77 -22.88
N ALA A 27 -14.84 -11.90 -22.47
CA ALA A 27 -14.44 -12.19 -21.10
C ALA A 27 -12.99 -11.72 -20.91
N CYS A 28 -12.73 -11.00 -19.82
CA CYS A 28 -11.44 -10.38 -19.57
C CYS A 28 -11.18 -10.28 -18.06
N HIS A 29 -9.90 -10.39 -17.69
CA HIS A 29 -9.45 -10.09 -16.35
C HIS A 29 -8.36 -9.01 -16.38
N ALA A 30 -8.23 -8.30 -15.27
CA ALA A 30 -7.11 -7.39 -15.04
C ALA A 30 -6.08 -8.07 -14.13
N ARG A 31 -4.80 -7.84 -14.36
CA ARG A 31 -3.72 -8.40 -13.55
C ARG A 31 -2.58 -7.39 -13.42
N LEU A 32 -2.02 -7.27 -12.22
CA LEU A 32 -0.75 -6.58 -12.04
C LEU A 32 0.40 -7.55 -12.34
N GLU A 33 1.24 -7.19 -13.28
CA GLU A 33 2.43 -7.95 -13.65
C GLU A 33 3.60 -7.62 -12.72
N SER A 34 4.57 -8.53 -12.66
CA SER A 34 5.73 -8.40 -11.79
C SER A 34 6.70 -7.28 -12.20
N ASP A 35 6.54 -6.72 -13.41
CA ASP A 35 7.22 -5.52 -13.90
C ASP A 35 6.45 -4.22 -13.62
N GLY A 36 5.32 -4.29 -12.91
CA GLY A 36 4.53 -3.13 -12.52
C GLY A 36 3.54 -2.64 -13.58
N ARG A 37 3.33 -3.38 -14.67
CA ARG A 37 2.22 -3.11 -15.60
C ARG A 37 0.92 -3.67 -15.05
N LEU A 38 -0.12 -2.85 -15.00
CA LEU A 38 -1.49 -3.33 -14.89
C LEU A 38 -1.99 -3.61 -16.31
N VAL A 39 -2.34 -4.86 -16.57
CA VAL A 39 -2.77 -5.32 -17.88
C VAL A 39 -4.23 -5.78 -17.86
N ILE A 40 -4.92 -5.61 -18.97
CA ILE A 40 -6.20 -6.25 -19.27
C ILE A 40 -5.95 -7.32 -20.33
N ILE A 41 -6.36 -8.55 -20.05
CA ILE A 41 -6.12 -9.70 -20.92
C ILE A 41 -7.45 -10.37 -21.23
N SER A 42 -7.63 -10.76 -22.50
CA SER A 42 -8.73 -11.60 -22.94
C SER A 42 -8.60 -13.01 -22.35
N GLU A 43 -9.65 -13.52 -21.70
CA GLU A 43 -9.62 -14.85 -21.11
C GLU A 43 -9.62 -15.97 -22.16
N ASN A 44 -10.16 -15.71 -23.35
CA ASN A 44 -10.36 -16.74 -24.38
C ASN A 44 -9.05 -17.16 -25.05
N ASP A 45 -8.18 -16.19 -25.33
CA ASP A 45 -7.00 -16.35 -26.18
C ASP A 45 -5.74 -15.70 -25.60
N GLN A 46 -5.83 -15.13 -24.40
CA GLN A 46 -4.72 -14.47 -23.70
C GLN A 46 -4.16 -13.24 -24.43
N THR A 47 -4.93 -12.64 -25.35
CA THR A 47 -4.52 -11.41 -26.04
C THR A 47 -4.49 -10.23 -25.07
N LEU A 48 -3.40 -9.45 -25.11
CA LEU A 48 -3.26 -8.19 -24.38
C LEU A 48 -4.21 -7.14 -25.00
N ILE A 49 -5.14 -6.63 -24.18
CA ILE A 49 -6.13 -5.64 -24.58
C ILE A 49 -5.66 -4.22 -24.26
N TRP A 50 -5.08 -4.03 -23.08
CA TRP A 50 -4.65 -2.72 -22.58
C TRP A 50 -3.57 -2.90 -21.51
N GLU A 51 -2.70 -1.90 -21.36
CA GLU A 51 -1.68 -1.87 -20.32
C GLU A 51 -1.38 -0.45 -19.84
N THR A 52 -0.95 -0.32 -18.58
CA THR A 52 -0.26 0.88 -18.09
C THR A 52 1.19 0.90 -18.55
N LYS A 53 1.85 2.05 -18.42
CA LYS A 53 3.32 2.07 -18.40
C LYS A 53 3.80 1.32 -17.16
N GLY A 54 4.74 0.40 -17.35
CA GLY A 54 5.33 -0.41 -16.28
C GLY A 54 6.54 0.25 -15.63
N GLY A 55 7.06 -0.44 -14.62
CA GLY A 55 8.38 -0.20 -14.08
C GLY A 55 9.48 -0.76 -15.00
N ALA A 56 10.71 -0.31 -14.76
CA ALA A 56 11.87 -0.74 -15.56
C ALA A 56 12.40 -2.13 -15.17
N VAL A 57 11.91 -2.73 -14.08
CA VAL A 57 12.50 -3.91 -13.44
C VAL A 57 11.45 -4.83 -12.84
N ASN A 58 11.70 -6.14 -12.86
CA ASN A 58 10.84 -7.13 -12.22
C ASN A 58 11.20 -7.23 -10.72
N ARG A 59 10.48 -6.52 -9.85
CA ARG A 59 10.89 -6.31 -8.44
C ARG A 59 9.73 -6.09 -7.46
N ASP A 60 8.60 -6.74 -7.71
CA ASP A 60 7.41 -6.74 -6.84
C ASP A 60 6.73 -5.35 -6.72
N TYR A 61 5.46 -5.30 -7.09
CA TYR A 61 4.67 -4.08 -7.21
C TYR A 61 3.31 -4.29 -6.56
N VAL A 62 2.71 -3.21 -6.08
CA VAL A 62 1.37 -3.24 -5.51
C VAL A 62 0.49 -2.18 -6.17
N LEU A 63 -0.73 -2.57 -6.51
CA LEU A 63 -1.79 -1.64 -6.86
C LEU A 63 -2.53 -1.27 -5.57
N VAL A 64 -2.48 0.01 -5.23
CA VAL A 64 -3.21 0.59 -4.10
C VAL A 64 -4.36 1.39 -4.67
N VAL A 65 -5.58 1.04 -4.28
CA VAL A 65 -6.81 1.69 -4.73
C VAL A 65 -7.51 2.26 -3.51
N ASP A 66 -7.62 3.58 -3.42
CA ASP A 66 -8.51 4.26 -2.48
C ASP A 66 -9.77 4.76 -3.23
N ASP A 67 -10.66 5.40 -2.49
CA ASP A 67 -11.92 5.97 -3.00
C ASP A 67 -11.72 7.06 -4.08
N HIS A 68 -10.50 7.59 -4.24
CA HIS A 68 -10.22 8.71 -5.13
C HIS A 68 -9.12 8.46 -6.16
N ASP A 69 -8.30 7.42 -6.03
CA ASP A 69 -7.20 7.08 -6.95
C ASP A 69 -6.86 5.59 -6.93
N ALA A 70 -6.36 5.11 -8.06
CA ALA A 70 -5.66 3.85 -8.14
C ALA A 70 -4.21 4.15 -8.55
N VAL A 71 -3.25 3.74 -7.72
CA VAL A 71 -1.83 4.02 -7.89
C VAL A 71 -1.02 2.73 -7.80
N ILE A 72 -0.12 2.53 -8.76
CA ILE A 72 0.84 1.42 -8.73
C ILE A 72 2.13 1.92 -8.06
N TYR A 73 2.49 1.28 -6.95
CA TYR A 73 3.73 1.55 -6.23
C TYR A 73 4.74 0.45 -6.46
N GLY A 74 6.00 0.84 -6.68
CA GLY A 74 7.11 -0.08 -6.59
C GLY A 74 8.42 0.43 -7.19
N PRO A 75 9.48 -0.35 -7.08
CA PRO A 75 9.48 -1.70 -6.50
C PRO A 75 9.36 -1.72 -4.97
N LYS A 76 9.25 -2.91 -4.39
CA LYS A 76 9.47 -3.10 -2.95
C LYS A 76 10.84 -2.56 -2.54
N THR A 77 10.90 -1.77 -1.46
CA THR A 77 12.16 -1.18 -0.94
C THR A 77 12.57 -1.72 0.42
N TRP A 78 11.61 -2.20 1.23
CA TRP A 78 11.85 -2.76 2.55
C TRP A 78 10.70 -3.68 2.96
N GLU A 79 11.00 -4.67 3.79
CA GLU A 79 10.01 -5.53 4.42
C GLU A 79 10.45 -6.04 5.79
N THR A 80 9.50 -6.55 6.57
CA THR A 80 9.78 -7.20 7.86
C THR A 80 10.32 -8.61 7.75
N ASP A 81 10.16 -9.28 6.60
CA ASP A 81 10.40 -10.72 6.38
C ASP A 81 9.60 -11.65 7.33
N ASP A 82 8.60 -11.12 8.02
CA ASP A 82 7.80 -11.83 9.01
C ASP A 82 6.52 -12.43 8.40
N ILE A 83 6.71 -13.45 7.59
CA ILE A 83 5.66 -14.01 6.73
C ILE A 83 4.90 -15.13 7.45
N ALA A 84 3.59 -14.93 7.64
CA ALA A 84 2.63 -15.96 8.01
C ALA A 84 1.99 -16.59 6.76
N VAL A 85 1.41 -17.78 6.91
CA VAL A 85 0.56 -18.35 5.87
C VAL A 85 -0.62 -17.40 5.61
N PRO A 86 -0.83 -16.94 4.35
CA PRO A 86 -1.93 -16.04 4.04
C PRO A 86 -3.26 -16.67 4.44
N LYS A 87 -4.07 -15.94 5.21
CA LYS A 87 -5.42 -16.40 5.53
C LYS A 87 -6.36 -15.97 4.40
N PRO A 88 -7.29 -16.83 3.96
CA PRO A 88 -8.28 -16.49 2.95
C PRO A 88 -9.36 -15.51 3.45
N THR A 89 -9.21 -14.95 4.65
CA THR A 89 -10.09 -13.91 5.19
C THR A 89 -9.77 -12.60 4.51
N TYR A 90 -10.51 -12.31 3.43
CA TYR A 90 -10.56 -10.97 2.86
C TYR A 90 -11.33 -10.06 3.81
N ASP A 91 -10.60 -9.24 4.56
CA ASP A 91 -11.18 -8.06 5.17
C ASP A 91 -11.59 -7.11 4.04
N THR A 92 -12.88 -6.77 3.99
CA THR A 92 -13.43 -5.88 2.95
C THR A 92 -13.21 -4.41 3.26
N THR A 93 -12.72 -4.10 4.47
CA THR A 93 -12.49 -2.73 4.95
C THR A 93 -11.19 -2.61 5.77
N PRO A 94 -10.03 -3.06 5.26
CA PRO A 94 -8.80 -3.06 6.05
C PRO A 94 -8.23 -1.64 6.16
N ASN A 95 -7.88 -1.23 7.39
CA ASN A 95 -7.05 -0.05 7.64
C ASN A 95 -5.57 -0.48 7.63
N ASN A 96 -5.07 -0.99 6.50
CA ASN A 96 -3.78 -1.69 6.43
C ASN A 96 -2.66 -0.89 5.74
N ILE A 97 -2.89 0.40 5.45
CA ILE A 97 -1.98 1.21 4.64
C ILE A 97 -1.65 2.55 5.29
N LEU A 98 -0.37 2.94 5.19
CA LEU A 98 0.10 4.27 5.53
C LEU A 98 0.78 4.88 4.30
N GLY A 99 0.07 5.81 3.64
CA GLY A 99 0.56 6.49 2.45
C GLY A 99 1.63 7.55 2.74
N THR A 100 2.08 8.21 1.68
CA THR A 100 3.13 9.24 1.73
C THR A 100 2.77 10.37 2.68
N ASP A 101 3.72 10.77 3.51
CA ASP A 101 3.57 11.76 4.58
C ASP A 101 2.52 11.42 5.65
N GLY A 102 1.89 10.24 5.56
CA GLY A 102 0.98 9.68 6.56
C GLY A 102 1.69 9.42 7.89
N VAL A 103 0.95 9.63 8.97
CA VAL A 103 1.45 9.51 10.34
C VAL A 103 0.58 8.54 11.13
N LEU A 104 1.22 7.54 11.74
CA LEU A 104 0.62 6.74 12.80
C LEU A 104 1.01 7.38 14.13
N HIS A 105 0.03 8.00 14.78
CA HIS A 105 0.22 8.61 16.10
C HIS A 105 0.27 7.54 17.18
N SER A 106 0.77 7.94 18.36
CA SER A 106 0.73 7.10 19.55
C SER A 106 -0.67 6.51 19.78
N GLU A 107 -0.72 5.21 20.07
CA GLU A 107 -1.92 4.40 20.28
C GLU A 107 -2.84 4.26 19.06
N THR A 108 -2.39 4.64 17.86
CA THR A 108 -3.09 4.34 16.60
C THR A 108 -2.43 3.16 15.88
N SER A 109 -3.21 2.47 15.04
CA SER A 109 -2.77 1.23 14.39
C SER A 109 -3.18 1.12 12.93
N LEU A 110 -2.42 0.32 12.19
CA LEU A 110 -2.87 -0.34 10.97
C LEU A 110 -3.34 -1.75 11.32
N THR A 111 -4.36 -2.25 10.62
CA THR A 111 -4.99 -3.55 10.88
C THR A 111 -5.27 -4.30 9.59
N TYR A 112 -5.07 -5.61 9.61
CA TYR A 112 -5.51 -6.53 8.57
C TYR A 112 -5.91 -7.85 9.22
N ALA A 113 -7.21 -8.18 9.22
CA ALA A 113 -7.73 -9.34 9.94
C ALA A 113 -7.24 -9.38 11.40
N ASP A 114 -6.49 -10.42 11.80
CA ASP A 114 -5.95 -10.58 13.17
C ASP A 114 -4.61 -9.84 13.40
N TYR A 115 -4.04 -9.25 12.37
CA TYR A 115 -2.75 -8.56 12.43
C TYR A 115 -2.98 -7.09 12.74
N HIS A 116 -2.16 -6.53 13.62
CA HIS A 116 -2.17 -5.09 13.86
C HIS A 116 -0.76 -4.55 14.10
N LEU A 117 -0.41 -3.49 13.38
CA LEU A 117 0.79 -2.69 13.59
C LEU A 117 0.40 -1.47 14.41
N ILE A 118 0.97 -1.29 15.59
CA ILE A 118 0.65 -0.19 16.49
C ILE A 118 1.89 0.64 16.84
N MET A 119 1.73 1.96 16.83
CA MET A 119 2.69 2.89 17.44
C MET A 119 2.36 3.03 18.93
N GLN A 120 3.04 2.30 19.79
CA GLN A 120 2.77 2.30 21.24
C GLN A 120 3.24 3.59 21.90
N ASN A 121 2.60 3.98 23.02
CA ASN A 121 2.92 5.19 23.77
C ASN A 121 4.31 5.18 24.42
N ASP A 122 4.94 4.03 24.55
CA ASP A 122 6.33 3.89 24.98
C ASP A 122 7.35 4.11 23.84
N CYS A 123 6.88 4.55 22.67
CA CYS A 123 7.64 4.78 21.46
C CYS A 123 8.10 3.54 20.70
N ASN A 124 7.62 2.35 21.04
CA ASN A 124 7.83 1.17 20.22
C ASN A 124 6.79 1.07 19.09
N VAL A 125 7.22 0.71 17.89
CA VAL A 125 6.29 0.22 16.87
C VAL A 125 6.33 -1.30 16.92
N VAL A 126 5.16 -1.92 17.04
CA VAL A 126 5.05 -3.37 17.21
C VAL A 126 4.00 -3.92 16.25
N LEU A 127 4.37 -4.97 15.53
CA LEU A 127 3.46 -5.81 14.76
C LEU A 127 3.06 -7.00 15.63
N TYR A 128 1.75 -7.19 15.76
CA TYR A 128 1.15 -8.29 16.49
C TYR A 128 0.39 -9.23 15.57
N ASP A 129 0.41 -10.52 15.91
CA ASP A 129 -0.47 -11.56 15.36
C ASP A 129 -1.28 -12.16 16.49
N LYS A 130 -2.60 -11.92 16.51
CA LYS A 130 -3.50 -12.40 17.58
C LYS A 130 -3.01 -12.04 19.00
N GLY A 131 -2.44 -10.85 19.15
CA GLY A 131 -1.91 -10.36 20.41
C GLY A 131 -0.50 -10.87 20.78
N VAL A 132 0.13 -11.69 19.94
CA VAL A 132 1.53 -12.10 20.09
C VAL A 132 2.41 -11.11 19.32
N PRO A 133 3.40 -10.45 19.95
CA PRO A 133 4.32 -9.58 19.23
C PRO A 133 5.24 -10.42 18.34
N VAL A 134 5.33 -10.08 17.06
CA VAL A 134 6.12 -10.85 16.08
C VAL A 134 7.27 -10.03 15.48
N TRP A 135 7.10 -8.71 15.39
CA TRP A 135 8.16 -7.78 14.97
C TRP A 135 8.05 -6.45 15.73
N HIS A 136 9.18 -5.77 15.97
CA HIS A 136 9.18 -4.43 16.58
C HIS A 136 10.45 -3.61 16.29
N THR A 137 10.37 -2.30 16.47
CA THR A 137 11.50 -1.35 16.24
C THR A 137 12.55 -1.33 17.36
N ASN A 138 12.29 -1.96 18.51
CA ASN A 138 13.16 -1.91 19.70
C ASN A 138 13.37 -0.50 20.27
N THR A 139 12.34 0.35 20.21
CA THR A 139 12.40 1.75 20.68
C THR A 139 11.61 2.00 21.96
N ALA A 140 11.11 0.93 22.58
CA ALA A 140 10.34 0.97 23.83
C ALA A 140 11.08 1.71 24.97
N GLY A 141 10.37 2.58 25.66
CA GLY A 141 10.83 3.27 26.88
C GLY A 141 11.86 4.38 26.64
N ILE A 142 12.31 4.61 25.40
CA ILE A 142 13.26 5.67 25.07
C ILE A 142 12.60 7.06 25.24
N PHE A 143 11.31 7.16 24.92
CA PHE A 143 10.53 8.40 25.01
C PHE A 143 9.04 8.10 25.24
N LYS A 144 8.16 9.11 25.11
CA LYS A 144 6.70 8.90 25.15
C LYS A 144 5.96 9.67 24.05
N GLY A 145 4.84 9.11 23.60
CA GLY A 145 3.94 9.74 22.64
C GLY A 145 4.55 9.91 21.24
N CYS A 146 5.51 9.07 20.84
CA CYS A 146 6.14 9.12 19.52
C CYS A 146 5.14 8.86 18.38
N HIS A 147 5.60 9.10 17.17
CA HIS A 147 4.83 8.82 15.96
C HIS A 147 5.68 8.13 14.90
N LEU A 148 5.06 7.27 14.11
CA LEU A 148 5.64 6.65 12.93
C LEU A 148 5.21 7.45 11.70
N LYS A 149 6.14 7.78 10.81
CA LYS A 149 5.85 8.54 9.59
C LYS A 149 6.45 7.86 8.36
N MET A 150 5.62 7.66 7.33
CA MET A 150 6.08 7.29 6.00
C MET A 150 6.50 8.55 5.26
N GLN A 151 7.79 8.78 5.07
CA GLN A 151 8.30 10.02 4.46
C GLN A 151 8.21 9.98 2.93
N SER A 152 8.13 11.15 2.31
CA SER A 152 8.13 11.31 0.84
C SER A 152 9.47 11.00 0.18
N ASP A 153 10.54 10.79 0.92
CA ASP A 153 11.81 10.26 0.38
C ASP A 153 11.85 8.72 0.41
N GLY A 154 10.84 8.05 0.98
CA GLY A 154 10.77 6.60 1.06
C GLY A 154 11.30 6.01 2.36
N ASP A 155 11.69 6.83 3.34
CA ASP A 155 12.07 6.36 4.67
C ASP A 155 10.84 6.22 5.59
N LEU A 156 10.73 5.12 6.32
CA LEU A 156 9.76 4.94 7.39
C LEU A 156 10.47 5.23 8.72
N VAL A 157 9.97 6.19 9.48
CA VAL A 157 10.72 6.75 10.62
C VAL A 157 9.87 6.86 11.86
N VAL A 158 10.42 6.43 13.00
CA VAL A 158 9.87 6.74 14.33
C VAL A 158 10.48 8.04 14.81
N TYR A 159 9.63 9.02 15.10
CA TYR A 159 10.00 10.33 15.61
C TYR A 159 9.58 10.53 17.05
N ARG A 160 10.43 11.22 17.81
CA ARG A 160 10.05 11.75 19.13
C ARG A 160 8.92 12.77 18.99
N SER A 161 8.11 12.92 20.04
CA SER A 161 7.02 13.89 20.06
C SER A 161 7.48 15.34 20.26
N ASP A 162 8.69 15.56 20.77
CA ASP A 162 9.23 16.89 21.08
C ASP A 162 10.03 17.53 19.93
N GLY A 163 10.10 16.88 18.75
CA GLY A 163 10.74 17.45 17.56
C GLY A 163 11.18 16.40 16.54
N ASN A 164 12.07 16.80 15.61
CA ASN A 164 12.50 15.97 14.47
C ASN A 164 13.58 14.93 14.79
N ASN A 165 13.71 14.52 16.06
CA ASN A 165 14.66 13.51 16.47
C ASN A 165 14.15 12.11 16.09
N ARG A 166 14.93 11.41 15.27
CA ARG A 166 14.62 10.04 14.81
C ARG A 166 15.06 9.02 15.88
N LEU A 167 14.17 8.11 16.26
CA LEU A 167 14.49 6.97 17.13
C LEU A 167 14.82 5.70 16.33
N TRP A 168 14.16 5.53 15.19
CA TRP A 168 14.35 4.40 14.28
C TRP A 168 14.06 4.82 12.84
N SER A 169 14.68 4.16 11.87
CA SER A 169 14.50 4.37 10.44
C SER A 169 14.64 3.04 9.70
N SER A 170 13.81 2.83 8.67
CA SER A 170 13.93 1.68 7.75
C SER A 170 15.18 1.78 6.87
N LYS A 171 15.86 2.93 6.86
CA LYS A 171 17.07 3.24 6.07
C LYS A 171 16.84 3.11 4.58
N THR A 172 15.66 3.54 4.14
CA THR A 172 15.22 3.40 2.73
C THR A 172 15.08 4.71 1.98
N ALA A 173 15.46 5.83 2.62
CA ALA A 173 15.50 7.15 2.00
C ALA A 173 16.20 7.13 0.62
N GLN A 174 15.52 7.66 -0.38
CA GLN A 174 16.02 7.90 -1.74
C GLN A 174 16.19 9.38 -2.00
N ALA A 175 16.92 9.72 -3.06
CA ALA A 175 17.05 11.11 -3.49
C ALA A 175 15.71 11.64 -4.06
N GLY A 176 15.34 12.85 -3.64
CA GLY A 176 14.11 13.51 -4.09
C GLY A 176 12.86 13.09 -3.31
N LYS A 177 11.74 13.74 -3.62
CA LYS A 177 10.44 13.44 -3.02
C LYS A 177 9.54 12.75 -4.04
N ASN A 178 8.95 11.63 -3.66
CA ASN A 178 8.04 10.81 -4.46
C ASN A 178 6.89 10.26 -3.60
N ARG A 179 5.99 9.49 -4.24
CA ARG A 179 4.93 8.75 -3.56
C ARG A 179 5.46 7.38 -3.12
N TYR A 180 5.34 7.07 -1.83
CA TYR A 180 5.60 5.77 -1.21
C TYR A 180 4.41 5.32 -0.37
N THR A 181 4.32 4.04 -0.11
CA THR A 181 3.26 3.45 0.72
C THR A 181 3.82 2.31 1.58
N LEU A 182 3.37 2.23 2.83
CA LEU A 182 3.57 1.09 3.72
C LEU A 182 2.30 0.25 3.71
N VAL A 183 2.42 -1.05 3.49
CA VAL A 183 1.28 -1.99 3.40
C VAL A 183 1.47 -3.14 4.38
N LEU A 184 0.49 -3.36 5.25
CA LEU A 184 0.35 -4.60 6.02
C LEU A 184 -0.43 -5.62 5.17
N GLN A 185 0.27 -6.66 4.74
CA GLN A 185 -0.22 -7.63 3.76
C GLN A 185 -0.99 -8.80 4.40
N PRO A 186 -1.80 -9.54 3.63
CA PRO A 186 -2.56 -10.71 4.12
C PRO A 186 -1.70 -11.86 4.66
N ASN A 187 -0.43 -11.88 4.29
CA ASN A 187 0.58 -12.82 4.77
C ASN A 187 1.37 -12.29 5.97
N ARG A 188 0.88 -11.24 6.66
CA ARG A 188 1.52 -10.55 7.80
C ARG A 188 2.76 -9.73 7.46
N ASN A 189 3.28 -9.82 6.24
CA ASN A 189 4.44 -9.03 5.88
C ASN A 189 4.07 -7.54 5.85
N LEU A 190 4.92 -6.72 6.46
CA LEU A 190 4.81 -5.26 6.40
C LEU A 190 5.85 -4.76 5.40
N VAL A 191 5.39 -4.09 4.34
CA VAL A 191 6.23 -3.81 3.16
C VAL A 191 6.13 -2.34 2.74
N ILE A 192 7.26 -1.73 2.41
CA ILE A 192 7.31 -0.41 1.77
C ILE A 192 7.43 -0.61 0.26
N TYR A 193 6.54 0.02 -0.50
CA TYR A 193 6.60 0.09 -1.96
C TYR A 193 6.78 1.53 -2.42
N GLY A 194 7.63 1.71 -3.44
CA GLY A 194 7.70 2.96 -4.20
C GLY A 194 8.96 3.12 -5.04
N PRO A 195 9.03 4.18 -5.86
CA PRO A 195 8.04 5.25 -5.96
C PRO A 195 6.72 4.82 -6.66
N GLY A 196 5.68 5.63 -6.57
CA GLY A 196 4.48 5.49 -7.41
C GLY A 196 4.83 5.70 -8.89
N ILE A 197 4.60 4.70 -9.74
CA ILE A 197 5.00 4.68 -11.15
C ILE A 197 3.87 4.98 -12.13
N TRP A 198 2.63 4.83 -11.67
CA TRP A 198 1.43 5.14 -12.44
C TRP A 198 0.30 5.46 -11.47
N GLY A 199 -0.62 6.33 -11.86
CA GLY A 199 -1.86 6.60 -11.14
C GLY A 199 -3.00 6.95 -12.10
N THR A 200 -4.24 6.80 -11.67
CA THR A 200 -5.40 7.31 -12.41
C THR A 200 -5.46 8.84 -12.42
N ASP A 201 -4.74 9.49 -11.49
CA ASP A 201 -4.66 10.94 -11.31
C ASP A 201 -6.05 11.58 -11.13
N THR A 202 -6.98 10.81 -10.56
CA THR A 202 -8.34 11.26 -10.24
C THR A 202 -8.42 12.07 -8.95
N GLN A 203 -7.32 12.13 -8.18
CA GLN A 203 -7.20 12.99 -7.01
C GLN A 203 -7.13 14.47 -7.42
N ARG A 204 -8.14 15.25 -7.03
CA ARG A 204 -7.92 16.68 -6.74
C ARG A 204 -7.13 16.73 -5.42
N LYS A 205 -6.04 17.49 -5.38
CA LYS A 205 -5.17 17.66 -4.20
C LYS A 205 -5.94 17.87 -2.88
N ASN A 206 -6.22 16.82 -2.11
CA ASN A 206 -6.08 16.79 -0.65
C ASN A 206 -6.41 15.42 -0.05
N THR A 207 -5.58 15.08 0.93
CA THR A 207 -5.68 14.07 1.99
C THR A 207 -7.10 13.63 2.37
N ASP A 208 -7.41 12.37 2.11
CA ASP A 208 -7.85 11.37 3.10
C ASP A 208 -7.68 9.99 2.44
N ILE A 209 -7.00 9.05 3.10
CA ILE A 209 -6.76 7.70 2.55
C ILE A 209 -7.73 6.78 3.28
N GLU A 210 -8.79 6.33 2.60
CA GLU A 210 -9.62 5.23 3.07
C GLU A 210 -9.56 4.03 2.13
N MET A 211 -9.14 2.91 2.73
CA MET A 211 -9.35 1.49 2.40
C MET A 211 -8.97 0.97 1.02
N VAL A 212 -8.14 -0.08 1.05
CA VAL A 212 -7.46 -0.63 -0.12
C VAL A 212 -7.67 -2.12 -0.22
N THR A 213 -8.08 -2.58 -1.39
CA THR A 213 -8.01 -4.01 -1.75
C THR A 213 -6.61 -4.28 -2.31
N VAL A 214 -5.85 -5.15 -1.63
CA VAL A 214 -4.64 -5.77 -2.21
C VAL A 214 -5.13 -6.93 -3.06
N VAL A 215 -5.04 -6.81 -4.38
CA VAL A 215 -5.33 -7.90 -5.35
C VAL A 215 -4.05 -8.64 -5.70
#